data_AF-A0A812KAS5-F1
#
_entry.id   AF-A0A812KAS5-F1
#
_cell.length_a   1.000
_cell.length_b   1.000
_cell.length_c   1.000
_cell.angle_alpha   90.00
_cell.angle_beta   90.00
_cell.angle_gamma   90.00
#
_symmetry.space_group_name_H-M   'P 1'
#
loop_
_entity.id
_entity.type
_entity.pdbx_description
1 polymer ?
#
loop_
_entity_poly.entity_id
_entity_poly.type
_entity_poly.pdbx_seq_one_letter_code
_entity_poly.pdbx_strand_id
1 'polypeptide(L)'
;GAPFTLGFNTAFRGGSVMGYALCSLGVLILWILLTFYRTIYPEADDWEILFDCAAGYGLGGSTVAMFGRVGGGIYTKAADVGADLVGKVVAGLDEDDPNNPATIADNVGDNVGDIAGMGADLFGSFAESTCAALVIAAAAVEGSHNTLSEAGWDAMLFPLAISAAGIVICILCGFVATNVSPVKEEKDIETVLKVQMVLTAVLMLPVIYYLATVLLPHEFRLEGVRLTEDGRPAKISGSPYKCFICATMGCVGGLIIGLVTEYFTSHSYVPTRELASACKFGTAVNIIQGLALGYKSCIVPVFVLSSAIYVSFQLCDLYGIALAALGMLATLSCGLTIDGFGPISDNAGGIAEMAEFGPEVRRTTDALDAAGNTTAAIGKGFAIGSAALVSLALYGAFVVRLRVKTGVNILEPVTFAFLIIGCMVPYWFAALTMKSVGKAAGEMVAEVK
;
A
#
# COMPACT_ATOMS: atom_id res chain seq x y z
N GLY A 1 3.44 29.62 -14.31
CA GLY A 1 2.17 29.42 -13.59
C GLY A 1 1.26 28.45 -14.31
N ALA A 2 0.62 28.88 -15.40
CA ALA A 2 -0.39 28.08 -16.11
C ALA A 2 0.05 26.66 -16.56
N PRO A 3 1.29 26.43 -17.04
CA PRO A 3 1.72 25.09 -17.48
C PRO A 3 1.76 24.05 -16.34
N PHE A 4 2.39 24.40 -15.21
CA PHE A 4 2.44 23.53 -14.02
C PHE A 4 1.05 23.22 -13.47
N THR A 5 0.17 24.22 -13.39
CA THR A 5 -1.20 24.01 -12.91
C THR A 5 -1.96 23.01 -13.79
N LEU A 6 -1.88 23.16 -15.11
CA LEU A 6 -2.62 22.30 -16.05
C LEU A 6 -2.04 20.88 -16.11
N GLY A 7 -0.71 20.75 -16.19
CA GLY A 7 -0.03 19.46 -16.19
C GLY A 7 -0.32 18.68 -14.92
N PHE A 8 -0.10 19.30 -13.76
CA PHE A 8 -0.39 18.70 -12.45
C PHE A 8 -1.87 18.29 -12.32
N ASN A 9 -2.80 19.19 -12.61
CA ASN A 9 -4.23 18.89 -12.46
C ASN A 9 -4.68 17.75 -13.39
N THR A 10 -4.09 17.63 -14.58
CA THR A 10 -4.41 16.55 -15.52
C THR A 10 -3.90 15.21 -14.98
N ALA A 11 -2.62 15.14 -14.61
CA ALA A 11 -2.04 13.92 -14.04
C ALA A 11 -2.69 13.51 -12.72
N PHE A 12 -2.94 14.46 -11.81
CA PHE A 12 -3.59 14.21 -10.53
C PHE A 12 -5.03 13.72 -10.69
N ARG A 13 -5.79 14.28 -11.65
CA ARG A 13 -7.13 13.80 -11.98
C ARG A 13 -7.10 12.41 -12.62
N GLY A 14 -6.10 12.13 -13.46
CA GLY A 14 -5.89 10.78 -14.01
C GLY A 14 -5.65 9.75 -12.91
N GLY A 15 -4.71 10.03 -11.99
CA GLY A 15 -4.49 9.20 -10.80
C GLY A 15 -5.73 9.09 -9.92
N SER A 16 -6.50 10.18 -9.79
CA SER A 16 -7.76 10.19 -9.04
C SER A 16 -8.81 9.23 -9.60
N VAL A 17 -8.92 9.11 -10.93
CA VAL A 17 -9.83 8.15 -11.56
C VAL A 17 -9.45 6.73 -11.12
N MET A 18 -8.17 6.38 -11.17
CA MET A 18 -7.68 5.07 -10.69
C MET A 18 -7.99 4.88 -9.20
N GLY A 19 -7.60 5.83 -8.34
CA GLY A 19 -7.75 5.70 -6.90
C GLY A 19 -9.20 5.57 -6.44
N TYR A 20 -10.11 6.40 -6.96
CA TYR A 20 -11.53 6.33 -6.60
C TYR A 20 -12.23 5.13 -7.22
N ALA A 21 -11.97 4.81 -8.50
CA ALA A 21 -12.63 3.68 -9.15
C ALA A 21 -12.23 2.36 -8.49
N LEU A 22 -10.94 2.15 -8.24
CA LEU A 22 -10.43 0.91 -7.65
C LEU A 22 -10.98 0.71 -6.23
N CYS A 23 -10.92 1.73 -5.38
CA CYS A 23 -11.43 1.62 -4.01
C CYS A 23 -12.95 1.46 -3.98
N SER A 24 -13.69 2.22 -4.79
CA SER A 24 -15.16 2.16 -4.83
C SER A 24 -15.65 0.82 -5.37
N LEU A 25 -15.05 0.32 -6.45
CA LEU A 25 -15.36 -1.00 -6.99
C LEU A 25 -14.98 -2.11 -6.01
N GLY A 26 -13.83 -2.00 -5.34
CA GLY A 26 -13.41 -2.96 -4.31
C GLY A 26 -14.41 -3.05 -3.16
N VAL A 27 -14.79 -1.90 -2.59
CA VAL A 27 -15.81 -1.83 -1.52
C VAL A 27 -17.15 -2.36 -2.02
N LEU A 28 -17.60 -1.94 -3.21
CA LEU A 28 -18.90 -2.31 -3.76
C LEU A 28 -19.00 -3.82 -4.03
N ILE A 29 -17.98 -4.40 -4.66
CA ILE A 29 -17.95 -5.84 -4.97
C ILE A 29 -17.95 -6.65 -3.68
N LEU A 30 -17.12 -6.26 -2.69
CA LEU A 30 -17.10 -6.91 -1.39
C LEU A 30 -18.46 -6.79 -0.68
N TRP A 31 -19.08 -5.61 -0.69
CA TRP A 31 -20.41 -5.41 -0.10
C TRP A 31 -21.49 -6.28 -0.77
N ILE A 32 -21.52 -6.35 -2.10
CA ILE A 32 -22.44 -7.21 -2.86
C ILE A 32 -22.23 -8.67 -2.48
N LEU A 33 -20.97 -9.12 -2.43
CA LEU A 33 -20.62 -10.50 -2.09
C LEU A 33 -21.03 -10.86 -0.66
N LEU A 34 -20.76 -9.99 0.32
CA LEU A 34 -21.18 -10.17 1.71
C LEU A 34 -22.70 -10.20 1.85
N THR A 35 -23.42 -9.31 1.15
CA THR A 35 -24.88 -9.28 1.16
C THR A 35 -25.47 -10.54 0.52
N PHE A 36 -24.87 -11.01 -0.58
CA PHE A 36 -25.27 -12.26 -1.22
C PHE A 36 -25.03 -13.46 -0.30
N TYR A 37 -23.85 -13.60 0.31
CA TYR A 37 -23.58 -14.68 1.25
C TYR A 37 -24.49 -14.64 2.48
N ARG A 38 -24.90 -13.45 2.94
CA ARG A 38 -25.88 -13.32 4.01
C ARG A 38 -27.25 -13.92 3.66
N THR A 39 -27.62 -14.00 2.38
CA THR A 39 -28.84 -14.72 1.98
C THR A 39 -28.71 -16.24 2.09
N ILE A 40 -27.47 -16.76 2.08
CA ILE A 40 -27.15 -18.19 2.21
C ILE A 40 -26.93 -18.55 3.69
N TYR A 41 -26.29 -17.66 4.44
CA TYR A 41 -25.98 -17.78 5.87
C TYR A 41 -26.69 -16.66 6.65
N PRO A 42 -28.01 -16.77 6.87
CA PRO A 42 -28.82 -15.69 7.44
C PRO A 42 -28.60 -15.49 8.94
N GLU A 43 -28.31 -16.56 9.67
CA GLU A 43 -28.16 -16.55 11.12
C GLU A 43 -26.75 -16.11 11.54
N ALA A 44 -26.65 -15.39 12.67
CA ALA A 44 -25.38 -14.87 13.16
C ALA A 44 -24.36 -15.98 13.49
N ASP A 45 -24.84 -17.16 13.88
CA ASP A 45 -24.01 -18.34 14.18
C ASP A 45 -23.30 -18.87 12.92
N ASP A 46 -23.84 -18.60 11.72
CA ASP A 46 -23.25 -19.03 10.45
C ASP A 46 -22.25 -18.01 9.87
N TRP A 47 -22.13 -16.83 10.49
CA TRP A 47 -21.31 -15.75 9.93
C TRP A 47 -19.82 -16.07 9.93
N GLU A 48 -19.33 -16.93 10.81
CA GLU A 48 -17.96 -17.43 10.76
C GLU A 48 -17.66 -18.07 9.39
N ILE A 49 -18.58 -18.89 8.88
CA ILE A 49 -18.46 -19.54 7.55
C ILE A 49 -18.59 -18.50 6.43
N LEU A 50 -19.52 -17.55 6.57
CA LEU A 50 -19.71 -16.46 5.59
C LEU A 50 -18.41 -15.67 5.38
N PHE A 51 -17.76 -15.25 6.46
CA PHE A 51 -16.55 -14.43 6.38
C PHE A 51 -15.31 -15.26 6.02
N ASP A 52 -15.25 -16.55 6.38
CA ASP A 52 -14.28 -17.51 5.84
C ASP A 52 -14.39 -17.59 4.30
N CYS A 53 -15.59 -17.68 3.75
CA CYS A 53 -15.80 -17.62 2.30
C CYS A 53 -15.35 -16.27 1.72
N ALA A 54 -15.63 -15.16 2.42
CA ALA A 54 -15.20 -13.83 1.99
C ALA A 54 -13.67 -13.65 2.01
N ALA A 55 -12.93 -14.41 2.81
CA ALA A 55 -11.45 -14.38 2.78
C ALA A 55 -10.87 -14.78 1.42
N GLY A 56 -11.61 -15.57 0.63
CA GLY A 56 -11.28 -15.89 -0.75
C GLY A 56 -11.19 -14.65 -1.68
N TYR A 57 -11.87 -13.55 -1.32
CA TYR A 57 -11.78 -12.28 -2.04
C TYR A 57 -10.38 -11.67 -1.96
N GLY A 58 -9.81 -11.60 -0.75
CA GLY A 58 -8.43 -11.14 -0.53
C GLY A 58 -7.40 -12.05 -1.20
N LEU A 59 -7.56 -13.37 -1.03
CA LEU A 59 -6.69 -14.36 -1.67
C LEU A 59 -6.67 -14.21 -3.20
N GLY A 60 -7.84 -14.06 -3.82
CA GLY A 60 -7.94 -13.86 -5.27
C GLY A 60 -7.26 -12.57 -5.72
N GLY A 61 -7.48 -11.46 -4.99
CA GLY A 61 -6.85 -10.18 -5.27
C GLY A 61 -5.33 -10.25 -5.26
N SER A 62 -4.73 -10.72 -4.16
CA SER A 62 -3.27 -10.79 -4.02
C SER A 62 -2.62 -11.83 -4.92
N THR A 63 -3.31 -12.92 -5.25
CA THR A 63 -2.81 -13.92 -6.21
C THR A 63 -2.65 -13.28 -7.59
N VAL A 64 -3.67 -12.57 -8.08
CA VAL A 64 -3.60 -11.86 -9.37
C VAL A 64 -2.58 -10.73 -9.32
N ALA A 65 -2.54 -9.99 -8.20
CA ALA A 65 -1.58 -8.91 -8.00
C ALA A 65 -0.13 -9.38 -8.06
N MET A 66 0.19 -10.54 -7.48
CA MET A 66 1.53 -11.13 -7.54
C MET A 66 2.00 -11.30 -8.99
N PHE A 67 1.17 -11.90 -9.85
CA PHE A 67 1.51 -12.06 -11.27
C PHE A 67 1.55 -10.72 -12.01
N GLY A 68 0.64 -9.80 -11.72
CA GLY A 68 0.62 -8.47 -12.32
C GLY A 68 1.89 -7.66 -12.00
N ARG A 69 2.29 -7.63 -10.73
CA ARG A 69 3.51 -6.94 -10.27
C ARG A 69 4.79 -7.57 -10.80
N VAL A 70 4.90 -8.90 -10.78
CA VAL A 70 6.10 -9.58 -11.26
C VAL A 70 6.21 -9.49 -12.78
N GLY A 71 5.13 -9.80 -13.50
CA GLY A 71 5.10 -9.77 -14.96
C GLY A 71 5.30 -8.36 -15.50
N GLY A 72 4.51 -7.40 -15.02
CA GLY A 72 4.63 -5.99 -15.40
C GLY A 72 5.97 -5.39 -14.98
N GLY A 73 6.47 -5.71 -13.79
CA GLY A 73 7.77 -5.27 -13.29
C GLY A 73 8.96 -5.78 -14.11
N ILE A 74 8.92 -7.04 -14.55
CA ILE A 74 9.95 -7.57 -15.46
C ILE A 74 9.89 -6.87 -16.81
N TYR A 75 8.68 -6.59 -17.33
CA TYR A 75 8.50 -5.90 -18.61
C TYR A 75 9.07 -4.48 -18.56
N THR A 76 8.59 -3.63 -17.64
CA THR A 76 9.05 -2.23 -17.53
C THR A 76 10.55 -2.16 -17.26
N LYS A 77 11.07 -2.88 -16.26
CA LYS A 77 12.48 -2.73 -15.88
C LYS A 77 13.47 -3.35 -16.86
N ALA A 78 13.03 -4.25 -17.74
CA ALA A 78 13.85 -4.70 -18.86
C ALA A 78 13.94 -3.63 -19.97
N ALA A 79 12.82 -2.96 -20.27
CA ALA A 79 12.77 -1.90 -21.26
C ALA A 79 13.53 -0.64 -20.78
N ASP A 80 13.21 -0.14 -19.59
CA ASP A 80 13.85 0.99 -18.89
C ASP A 80 15.38 0.86 -18.89
N VAL A 81 15.91 -0.22 -18.31
CA VAL A 81 17.38 -0.45 -18.26
C VAL A 81 18.01 -0.54 -19.66
N GLY A 82 17.30 -1.13 -20.62
CA GLY A 82 17.79 -1.23 -22.00
C GLY A 82 17.83 0.10 -22.72
N ALA A 83 16.74 0.87 -22.61
CA ALA A 83 16.57 2.19 -23.20
C ALA A 83 17.61 3.16 -22.64
N ASP A 84 17.70 3.26 -21.32
CA ASP A 84 18.57 4.22 -20.64
C ASP A 84 20.05 3.90 -20.82
N LEU A 85 20.43 2.62 -20.69
CA LEU A 85 21.83 2.25 -20.79
C LEU A 85 22.36 2.47 -22.22
N VAL A 86 21.62 2.04 -23.23
CA VAL A 86 22.10 2.18 -24.62
C VAL A 86 21.90 3.60 -25.12
N GLY A 87 20.74 4.20 -24.89
CA GLY A 87 20.44 5.57 -25.30
C GLY A 87 21.38 6.59 -24.67
N LYS A 88 21.33 6.75 -23.34
CA LYS A 88 22.05 7.83 -22.64
C LYS A 88 23.53 7.56 -22.50
N VAL A 89 23.92 6.33 -22.13
CA VAL A 89 25.33 6.04 -21.78
C VAL A 89 26.18 5.64 -22.98
N VAL A 90 25.61 4.93 -23.97
CA VAL A 90 26.37 4.42 -25.13
C VAL A 90 26.23 5.33 -26.35
N ALA A 91 25.00 5.68 -26.72
CA ALA A 91 24.70 6.45 -27.93
C ALA A 91 24.70 7.97 -27.71
N GLY A 92 24.59 8.42 -26.45
CA GLY A 92 24.52 9.84 -26.10
C GLY A 92 23.23 10.52 -26.57
N LEU A 93 22.15 9.74 -26.67
CA LEU A 93 20.80 10.23 -26.93
C LEU A 93 20.20 10.82 -25.65
N ASP A 94 19.24 11.72 -25.83
CA ASP A 94 18.40 12.19 -24.73
C ASP A 94 17.49 11.04 -24.23
N GLU A 95 17.00 11.17 -23.00
CA GLU A 95 16.07 10.20 -22.41
C GLU A 95 14.72 10.28 -23.11
N ASP A 96 14.14 9.14 -23.47
CA ASP A 96 12.95 9.00 -24.33
C ASP A 96 13.10 9.48 -25.79
N ASP A 97 14.32 9.54 -26.32
CA ASP A 97 14.56 9.92 -27.71
C ASP A 97 13.78 8.99 -28.69
N PRO A 98 13.08 9.54 -29.70
CA PRO A 98 12.29 8.75 -30.65
C PRO A 98 13.12 7.81 -31.53
N ASN A 99 14.44 8.00 -31.61
CA ASN A 99 15.37 7.13 -32.32
C ASN A 99 15.78 5.90 -31.49
N ASN A 100 15.46 5.87 -30.20
CA ASN A 100 15.71 4.71 -29.36
C ASN A 100 14.53 3.72 -29.47
N PRO A 101 14.73 2.52 -30.05
CA PRO A 101 13.64 1.56 -30.27
C PRO A 101 13.03 1.01 -28.99
N ALA A 102 13.69 1.16 -27.83
CA ALA A 102 13.18 0.70 -26.54
C ALA A 102 12.22 1.70 -25.87
N THR A 103 12.18 2.97 -26.26
CA THR A 103 11.39 4.03 -25.62
C THR A 103 9.90 3.70 -25.55
N ILE A 104 9.34 3.10 -26.61
CA ILE A 104 7.92 2.69 -26.61
C ILE A 104 7.67 1.58 -25.59
N ALA A 105 8.57 0.61 -25.49
CA ALA A 105 8.44 -0.48 -24.52
C ALA A 105 8.58 0.04 -23.08
N ASP A 106 9.40 1.08 -22.88
CA ASP A 106 9.58 1.74 -21.59
C ASP A 106 8.28 2.41 -21.12
N ASN A 107 7.75 3.31 -21.96
CA ASN A 107 6.51 4.05 -21.67
C ASN A 107 5.29 3.09 -21.53
N VAL A 108 5.22 2.03 -22.34
CA VAL A 108 4.22 0.97 -22.16
C VAL A 108 4.42 0.25 -20.81
N GLY A 109 5.67 0.04 -20.42
CA GLY A 109 6.07 -0.54 -19.15
C GLY A 109 5.50 0.19 -17.95
N ASP A 110 5.53 1.52 -17.91
CA ASP A 110 5.02 2.28 -16.76
C ASP A 110 3.50 2.07 -16.58
N ASN A 111 2.77 1.93 -17.68
CA ASN A 111 1.35 1.61 -17.63
C ASN A 111 1.07 0.16 -17.17
N VAL A 112 1.88 -0.80 -17.62
CA VAL A 112 1.66 -2.23 -17.33
C VAL A 112 2.17 -2.61 -15.93
N GLY A 113 3.33 -2.09 -15.52
CA GLY A 113 3.95 -2.36 -14.23
C GLY A 113 3.49 -1.38 -13.16
N ASP A 114 3.74 -0.10 -13.38
CA ASP A 114 3.67 0.92 -12.35
C ASP A 114 2.24 1.46 -12.15
N ILE A 115 1.34 1.28 -13.13
CA ILE A 115 -0.11 1.48 -12.97
C ILE A 115 -0.84 0.15 -12.72
N ALA A 116 -0.88 -0.77 -13.68
CA ALA A 116 -1.75 -1.94 -13.57
C ALA A 116 -1.32 -2.90 -12.44
N GLY A 117 -0.02 -3.19 -12.34
CA GLY A 117 0.53 -3.99 -11.24
C GLY A 117 0.32 -3.32 -9.87
N MET A 118 0.54 -2.00 -9.79
CA MET A 118 0.34 -1.23 -8.56
C MET A 118 -1.11 -1.17 -8.10
N GLY A 119 -2.04 -0.96 -9.02
CA GLY A 119 -3.47 -1.01 -8.72
C GLY A 119 -3.87 -2.37 -8.16
N ALA A 120 -3.45 -3.48 -8.80
CA ALA A 120 -3.78 -4.81 -8.31
C ALA A 120 -3.20 -5.09 -6.90
N ASP A 121 -1.97 -4.65 -6.64
CA ASP A 121 -1.27 -4.82 -5.35
C ASP A 121 -1.98 -4.11 -4.19
N LEU A 122 -2.31 -2.83 -4.38
CA LEU A 122 -3.02 -2.06 -3.38
C LEU A 122 -4.48 -2.52 -3.20
N PHE A 123 -5.11 -3.03 -4.25
CA PHE A 123 -6.39 -3.74 -4.15
C PHE A 123 -6.28 -5.00 -3.27
N GLY A 124 -5.24 -5.82 -3.47
CA GLY A 124 -4.99 -7.01 -2.65
C GLY A 124 -4.81 -6.64 -1.17
N SER A 125 -3.96 -5.66 -0.90
CA SER A 125 -3.72 -5.14 0.47
C SER A 125 -5.01 -4.67 1.16
N PHE A 126 -5.87 -3.96 0.42
CA PHE A 126 -7.18 -3.52 0.86
C PHE A 126 -8.14 -4.68 1.17
N ALA A 127 -8.25 -5.62 0.22
CA ALA A 127 -9.16 -6.74 0.32
C ALA A 127 -8.77 -7.65 1.49
N GLU A 128 -7.48 -7.99 1.61
CA GLU A 128 -6.97 -8.80 2.72
C GLU A 128 -7.16 -8.11 4.07
N SER A 129 -6.86 -6.81 4.19
CA SER A 129 -7.01 -6.09 5.46
C SER A 129 -8.46 -6.07 5.93
N THR A 130 -9.39 -5.85 4.99
CA THR A 130 -10.82 -5.86 5.29
C THR A 130 -11.31 -7.27 5.65
N CYS A 131 -10.96 -8.27 4.84
CA CYS A 131 -11.34 -9.67 5.09
C CYS A 131 -10.74 -10.22 6.40
N ALA A 132 -9.50 -9.89 6.73
CA ALA A 132 -8.86 -10.29 7.98
C ALA A 132 -9.64 -9.75 9.19
N ALA A 133 -10.01 -8.47 9.18
CA ALA A 133 -10.82 -7.87 10.24
C ALA A 133 -12.19 -8.56 10.37
N LEU A 134 -12.83 -8.88 9.24
CA LEU A 134 -14.14 -9.55 9.22
C LEU A 134 -14.06 -10.99 9.76
N VAL A 135 -13.07 -11.78 9.33
CA VAL A 135 -12.86 -13.16 9.81
C VAL A 135 -12.61 -13.17 11.32
N ILE A 136 -11.74 -12.28 11.82
CA ILE A 136 -11.44 -12.21 13.25
C ILE A 136 -12.65 -11.74 14.05
N ALA A 137 -13.43 -10.78 13.52
CA ALA A 137 -14.65 -10.31 14.18
C ALA A 137 -15.72 -11.40 14.30
N ALA A 138 -15.77 -12.31 13.33
CA ALA A 138 -16.78 -13.37 13.23
C ALA A 138 -16.42 -14.64 14.00
N ALA A 139 -15.17 -14.76 14.46
CA ALA A 139 -14.69 -15.96 15.16
C ALA A 139 -15.54 -16.25 16.42
N ALA A 140 -15.97 -17.50 16.56
CA ALA A 140 -16.79 -17.93 17.67
C ALA A 140 -16.08 -17.78 19.03
N VAL A 141 -16.71 -17.07 19.96
CA VAL A 141 -16.16 -16.89 21.32
C VAL A 141 -16.87 -17.84 22.29
N GLU A 142 -16.28 -19.00 22.56
CA GLU A 142 -16.92 -20.05 23.36
C GLU A 142 -17.37 -19.57 24.76
N GLY A 143 -18.65 -19.77 25.07
CA GLY A 143 -19.26 -19.44 26.35
C GLY A 143 -19.23 -17.94 26.69
N SER A 144 -19.24 -17.07 25.68
CA SER A 144 -19.40 -15.62 25.83
C SER A 144 -20.71 -15.16 25.22
N HIS A 145 -21.33 -14.19 25.87
CA HIS A 145 -22.37 -13.35 25.28
C HIS A 145 -21.77 -11.97 24.97
N ASN A 146 -22.46 -11.18 24.16
CA ASN A 146 -22.06 -9.85 23.69
C ASN A 146 -20.85 -9.88 22.72
N THR A 147 -20.92 -10.71 21.68
CA THR A 147 -19.93 -10.74 20.57
C THR A 147 -20.27 -9.71 19.49
N LEU A 148 -19.36 -9.46 18.54
CA LEU A 148 -19.67 -8.59 17.38
C LEU A 148 -20.77 -9.19 16.49
N SER A 149 -20.79 -10.51 16.30
CA SER A 149 -21.86 -11.18 15.54
C SER A 149 -23.23 -11.00 16.20
N GLU A 150 -23.31 -11.10 17.54
CA GLU A 150 -24.55 -10.86 18.29
C GLU A 150 -24.98 -9.39 18.28
N ALA A 151 -24.03 -8.45 18.23
CA ALA A 151 -24.32 -7.02 18.13
C ALA A 151 -25.00 -6.63 16.81
N GLY A 152 -24.88 -7.50 15.79
CA GLY A 152 -25.60 -7.40 14.53
C GLY A 152 -24.73 -7.02 13.35
N TRP A 153 -25.37 -6.98 12.18
CA TRP A 153 -24.70 -6.83 10.89
C TRP A 153 -23.92 -5.52 10.75
N ASP A 154 -24.45 -4.44 11.33
CA ASP A 154 -23.83 -3.11 11.23
C ASP A 154 -22.49 -3.06 11.97
N ALA A 155 -22.37 -3.76 13.11
CA ALA A 155 -21.12 -3.90 13.85
C ALA A 155 -20.08 -4.71 13.06
N MET A 156 -20.52 -5.77 12.39
CA MET A 156 -19.66 -6.58 11.52
C MET A 156 -19.13 -5.79 10.32
N LEU A 157 -19.93 -4.88 9.76
CA LEU A 157 -19.52 -4.05 8.62
C LEU A 157 -18.64 -2.85 8.99
N PHE A 158 -18.29 -2.65 10.27
CA PHE A 158 -17.42 -1.54 10.70
C PHE A 158 -16.12 -1.40 9.87
N PRO A 159 -15.36 -2.48 9.59
CA PRO A 159 -14.18 -2.40 8.71
C PRO A 159 -14.55 -1.85 7.31
N LEU A 160 -15.59 -2.38 6.69
CA LEU A 160 -16.02 -1.92 5.36
C LEU A 160 -16.48 -0.45 5.37
N ALA A 161 -17.09 0.00 6.47
CA ALA A 161 -17.53 1.39 6.64
C ALA A 161 -16.36 2.37 6.74
N ILE A 162 -15.25 2.01 7.40
CA ILE A 162 -14.01 2.81 7.41
C ILE A 162 -13.56 3.07 5.97
N SER A 163 -13.47 2.01 5.17
CA SER A 163 -13.08 2.09 3.76
C SER A 163 -14.00 2.96 2.93
N ALA A 164 -15.32 2.78 3.07
CA ALA A 164 -16.32 3.55 2.34
C ALA A 164 -16.25 5.05 2.68
N ALA A 165 -16.11 5.39 3.96
CA ALA A 165 -15.99 6.78 4.39
C ALA A 165 -14.66 7.40 3.96
N GLY A 166 -13.59 6.61 3.93
CA GLY A 166 -12.28 6.99 3.41
C GLY A 166 -12.32 7.52 1.98
N ILE A 167 -13.08 6.86 1.09
CA ILE A 167 -13.29 7.30 -0.29
C ILE A 167 -13.88 8.71 -0.33
N VAL A 168 -14.93 8.97 0.47
CA VAL A 168 -15.60 10.28 0.52
C VAL A 168 -14.64 11.36 1.02
N ILE A 169 -13.86 11.07 2.07
CA ILE A 169 -12.85 12.01 2.59
C ILE A 169 -11.78 12.30 1.54
N CYS A 170 -11.29 11.29 0.83
CA CYS A 170 -10.30 11.48 -0.23
C CYS A 170 -10.84 12.34 -1.37
N ILE A 171 -12.10 12.13 -1.80
CA ILE A 171 -12.75 12.98 -2.82
C ILE A 171 -12.78 14.44 -2.38
N LEU A 172 -13.22 14.71 -1.14
CA LEU A 172 -13.28 16.07 -0.60
C LEU A 172 -11.89 16.73 -0.54
N CYS A 173 -10.87 15.98 -0.14
CA CYS A 173 -9.49 16.48 -0.08
C CYS A 173 -8.90 16.73 -1.48
N GLY A 174 -9.23 15.90 -2.47
CA GLY A 174 -8.74 16.06 -3.85
C GLY A 174 -9.16 17.38 -4.50
N PHE A 175 -10.31 17.94 -4.12
CA PHE A 175 -10.70 19.31 -4.54
C PHE A 175 -9.76 20.38 -3.99
N VAL A 176 -9.13 20.15 -2.82
CA VAL A 176 -8.16 21.10 -2.26
C VAL A 176 -6.91 21.17 -3.14
N ALA A 177 -6.40 20.03 -3.61
CA ALA A 177 -5.23 19.99 -4.50
C ALA A 177 -5.48 20.65 -5.85
N THR A 178 -6.69 20.52 -6.42
CA THR A 178 -6.95 20.93 -7.80
C THR A 178 -7.62 22.30 -7.93
N ASN A 179 -8.41 22.74 -6.94
CA ASN A 179 -9.22 23.96 -7.01
C ASN A 179 -8.85 25.01 -5.95
N VAL A 180 -8.52 24.62 -4.71
CA VAL A 180 -8.30 25.57 -3.60
C VAL A 180 -6.84 26.01 -3.52
N SER A 181 -5.91 25.07 -3.56
CA SER A 181 -4.47 25.32 -3.48
C SER A 181 -3.73 24.61 -4.63
N PRO A 182 -3.97 25.02 -5.89
CA PRO A 182 -3.33 24.40 -7.05
C PRO A 182 -1.84 24.70 -7.11
N VAL A 183 -1.09 23.79 -7.74
CA VAL A 183 0.33 23.97 -8.07
C VAL A 183 0.48 25.15 -9.03
N LYS A 184 1.31 26.15 -8.69
CA LYS A 184 1.59 27.32 -9.55
C LYS A 184 3.05 27.34 -10.01
N GLU A 185 3.94 26.81 -9.18
CA GLU A 185 5.38 26.71 -9.39
C GLU A 185 5.88 25.30 -9.07
N GLU A 186 7.08 24.98 -9.57
CA GLU A 186 7.76 23.68 -9.39
C GLU A 186 7.82 23.22 -7.91
N LYS A 187 8.21 24.13 -7.01
CA LYS A 187 8.31 23.86 -5.55
C LYS A 187 6.97 23.49 -4.88
N ASP A 188 5.85 23.80 -5.54
CA ASP A 188 4.53 23.55 -4.98
C ASP A 188 4.11 22.08 -5.17
N ILE A 189 4.71 21.35 -6.12
CA ILE A 189 4.28 19.99 -6.52
C ILE A 189 4.32 19.02 -5.33
N GLU A 190 5.51 18.80 -4.75
CA GLU A 190 5.67 17.92 -3.58
C GLU A 190 4.86 18.41 -2.38
N THR A 191 4.77 19.73 -2.20
CA THR A 191 4.01 20.34 -1.10
C THR A 191 2.52 20.01 -1.21
N VAL A 192 1.92 20.13 -2.40
CA VAL A 192 0.50 19.84 -2.64
C VAL A 192 0.21 18.35 -2.43
N LEU A 193 1.07 17.46 -2.96
CA LEU A 193 0.93 16.00 -2.78
C LEU A 193 1.03 15.60 -1.30
N LYS A 194 1.97 16.19 -0.55
CA LYS A 194 2.11 15.98 0.89
C LYS A 194 0.92 16.49 1.69
N VAL A 195 0.41 17.66 1.34
CA VAL A 195 -0.80 18.22 1.97
C VAL A 195 -1.98 17.27 1.79
N GLN A 196 -2.12 16.58 0.66
CA GLN A 196 -3.17 15.59 0.47
C GLN A 196 -3.06 14.43 1.46
N MET A 197 -1.86 13.88 1.65
CA MET A 197 -1.63 12.80 2.62
C MET A 197 -1.95 13.24 4.06
N VAL A 198 -1.46 14.42 4.46
CA VAL A 198 -1.69 14.95 5.81
C VAL A 198 -3.17 15.26 6.02
N LEU A 199 -3.81 15.94 5.07
CA LEU A 199 -5.19 16.38 5.18
C LEU A 199 -6.15 15.19 5.25
N THR A 200 -5.98 14.21 4.37
CA THR A 200 -6.82 13.00 4.36
C THR A 200 -6.66 12.20 5.65
N ALA A 201 -5.43 11.99 6.13
CA ALA A 201 -5.18 11.29 7.38
C ALA A 201 -5.83 12.00 8.58
N VAL A 202 -5.65 13.32 8.71
CA VAL A 202 -6.20 14.11 9.81
C VAL A 202 -7.73 14.14 9.79
N LEU A 203 -8.35 14.33 8.62
CA LEU A 203 -9.80 14.35 8.49
C LEU A 203 -10.43 12.96 8.67
N MET A 204 -9.68 11.89 8.43
CA MET A 204 -10.18 10.53 8.62
C MET A 204 -10.32 10.16 10.11
N LEU A 205 -9.51 10.72 11.00
CA LEU A 205 -9.56 10.40 12.44
C LEU A 205 -10.94 10.65 13.10
N PRO A 206 -11.55 11.85 13.01
CA PRO A 206 -12.87 12.09 13.59
C PRO A 206 -13.97 11.23 12.94
N VAL A 207 -13.81 10.86 11.67
CA VAL A 207 -14.74 9.97 10.97
C VAL A 207 -14.64 8.54 11.50
N ILE A 208 -13.43 8.00 11.69
CA ILE A 208 -13.23 6.69 12.31
C ILE A 208 -13.83 6.68 13.72
N TYR A 209 -13.60 7.74 14.50
CA TYR A 209 -14.19 7.85 15.85
C TYR A 209 -15.73 7.82 15.79
N TYR A 210 -16.33 8.62 14.92
CA TYR A 210 -17.77 8.66 14.73
C TYR A 210 -18.33 7.28 14.33
N LEU A 211 -17.74 6.65 13.32
CA LEU A 211 -18.14 5.32 12.86
C LEU A 211 -18.02 4.27 13.97
N ALA A 212 -16.95 4.30 14.76
CA ALA A 212 -16.77 3.38 15.88
C ALA A 212 -17.90 3.55 16.90
N THR A 213 -18.26 4.78 17.26
CA THR A 213 -19.31 5.05 18.24
C THR A 213 -20.73 4.74 17.76
N VAL A 214 -20.96 4.75 16.44
CA VAL A 214 -22.29 4.50 15.85
C VAL A 214 -22.49 3.02 15.54
N LEU A 215 -21.46 2.34 15.03
CA LEU A 215 -21.58 0.97 14.53
C LEU A 215 -21.21 -0.10 15.56
N LEU A 216 -20.32 0.20 16.51
CA LEU A 216 -19.88 -0.78 17.51
C LEU A 216 -20.66 -0.62 18.83
N PRO A 217 -21.00 -1.73 19.51
CA PRO A 217 -21.60 -1.67 20.83
C PRO A 217 -20.60 -1.12 21.86
N HIS A 218 -21.10 -0.59 22.99
CA HIS A 218 -20.28 0.02 24.05
C HIS A 218 -19.18 -0.91 24.59
N GLU A 219 -19.47 -2.19 24.70
CA GLU A 219 -18.53 -3.26 25.01
C GLU A 219 -18.87 -4.46 24.15
N PHE A 220 -17.88 -5.23 23.72
CA PHE A 220 -18.07 -6.53 23.08
C PHE A 220 -16.91 -7.48 23.41
N ARG A 221 -17.09 -8.76 23.12
CA ARG A 221 -16.09 -9.80 23.36
C ARG A 221 -15.50 -10.32 22.05
N LEU A 222 -14.18 -10.49 22.05
CA LEU A 222 -13.40 -11.11 20.98
C LEU A 222 -12.65 -12.32 21.55
N GLU A 223 -12.40 -13.29 20.68
CA GLU A 223 -11.48 -14.39 20.96
C GLU A 223 -10.03 -13.89 20.85
N GLY A 224 -9.24 -14.12 21.90
CA GLY A 224 -7.83 -13.77 21.95
C GLY A 224 -6.94 -14.97 21.64
N VAL A 225 -5.75 -14.70 21.09
CA VAL A 225 -4.78 -15.74 20.72
C VAL A 225 -4.01 -16.26 21.93
N ARG A 226 -3.91 -15.43 22.98
CA ARG A 226 -3.25 -15.82 24.23
C ARG A 226 -4.13 -16.79 24.99
N LEU A 227 -3.49 -17.77 25.63
CA LEU A 227 -4.18 -18.73 26.46
C LEU A 227 -4.17 -18.26 27.91
N THR A 228 -5.29 -18.49 28.58
CA THR A 228 -5.41 -18.39 30.04
C THR A 228 -4.66 -19.54 30.72
N GLU A 229 -4.41 -19.43 32.02
CA GLU A 229 -3.75 -20.48 32.82
C GLU A 229 -4.50 -21.84 32.73
N ASP A 230 -5.80 -21.81 32.46
CA ASP A 230 -6.66 -22.97 32.27
C ASP A 230 -6.61 -23.57 30.85
N GLY A 231 -5.74 -23.06 29.97
CA GLY A 231 -5.56 -23.55 28.60
C GLY A 231 -6.67 -23.16 27.62
N ARG A 232 -7.51 -22.16 27.96
CA ARG A 232 -8.57 -21.63 27.09
C ARG A 232 -8.14 -20.30 26.44
N PRO A 233 -8.58 -19.99 25.21
CA PRO A 233 -8.39 -18.68 24.60
C PRO A 233 -8.84 -17.54 25.53
N ALA A 234 -8.04 -16.50 25.63
CA ALA A 234 -8.35 -15.32 26.43
C ALA A 234 -9.54 -14.58 25.83
N LYS A 235 -10.41 -14.05 26.69
CA LYS A 235 -11.57 -13.26 26.25
C LYS A 235 -11.20 -11.78 26.29
N ILE A 236 -11.07 -11.17 25.13
CA ILE A 236 -10.67 -9.76 25.00
C ILE A 236 -11.93 -8.90 25.02
N SER A 237 -11.94 -7.86 25.86
CA SER A 237 -13.03 -6.88 25.91
C SER A 237 -12.71 -5.74 24.93
N GLY A 238 -13.47 -5.66 23.84
CA GLY A 238 -13.44 -4.59 22.86
C GLY A 238 -14.38 -3.45 23.25
N SER A 239 -14.09 -2.24 22.74
CA SER A 239 -14.97 -1.08 22.85
C SER A 239 -14.71 -0.14 21.67
N PRO A 240 -15.65 0.79 21.37
CA PRO A 240 -15.48 1.74 20.27
C PRO A 240 -14.19 2.55 20.37
N TYR A 241 -13.84 3.00 21.58
CA TYR A 241 -12.63 3.78 21.84
C TYR A 241 -11.35 2.99 21.58
N LYS A 242 -11.32 1.71 21.96
CA LYS A 242 -10.16 0.83 21.69
C LYS A 242 -9.98 0.60 20.19
N CYS A 243 -11.06 0.30 19.46
CA CYS A 243 -11.04 0.14 18.00
C CYS A 243 -10.61 1.42 17.27
N PHE A 244 -11.10 2.57 17.73
CA PHE A 244 -10.68 3.88 17.22
C PHE A 244 -9.17 4.10 17.38
N ILE A 245 -8.59 3.80 18.56
CA ILE A 245 -7.15 3.93 18.77
C ILE A 245 -6.38 2.98 17.83
N CYS A 246 -6.81 1.72 17.71
CA CYS A 246 -6.16 0.75 16.82
C CYS A 246 -6.11 1.26 15.36
N ALA A 247 -7.24 1.70 14.83
CA ALA A 247 -7.30 2.26 13.47
C ALA A 247 -6.49 3.56 13.33
N THR A 248 -6.48 4.40 14.37
CA THR A 248 -5.67 5.63 14.40
C THR A 248 -4.17 5.34 14.38
N MET A 249 -3.70 4.32 15.11
CA MET A 249 -2.30 3.89 15.08
C MET A 249 -1.87 3.50 13.67
N GLY A 250 -2.76 2.82 12.94
CA GLY A 250 -2.60 2.52 11.52
C GLY A 250 -2.50 3.76 10.63
N CYS A 251 -3.51 4.63 10.72
CA CYS A 251 -3.64 5.83 9.90
C CYS A 251 -2.45 6.80 10.10
N VAL A 252 -2.14 7.11 11.36
CA VAL A 252 -0.98 7.94 11.73
C VAL A 252 0.33 7.24 11.37
N GLY A 253 0.41 5.92 11.57
CA GLY A 253 1.58 5.14 11.18
C GLY A 253 1.87 5.22 9.67
N GLY A 254 0.84 5.11 8.84
CA GLY A 254 0.93 5.27 7.39
C GLY A 254 1.44 6.67 7.01
N LEU A 255 0.89 7.72 7.64
CA LEU A 255 1.36 9.09 7.42
C LEU A 255 2.85 9.26 7.78
N ILE A 256 3.29 8.74 8.93
CA ILE A 256 4.69 8.82 9.34
C ILE A 256 5.59 8.06 8.36
N ILE A 257 5.19 6.85 7.94
CA ILE A 257 5.93 6.08 6.92
C ILE A 257 6.05 6.89 5.64
N GLY A 258 4.96 7.49 5.17
CA GLY A 258 4.97 8.34 3.98
C GLY A 258 5.92 9.53 4.09
N LEU A 259 5.89 10.28 5.19
CA LEU A 259 6.77 11.43 5.42
C LEU A 259 8.26 11.03 5.54
N VAL A 260 8.53 9.89 6.16
CA VAL A 260 9.90 9.36 6.25
C VAL A 260 10.38 8.91 4.87
N THR A 261 9.54 8.20 4.12
CA THR A 261 9.88 7.77 2.77
C THR A 261 10.21 8.97 1.89
N GLU A 262 9.38 10.02 1.93
CA GLU A 262 9.63 11.28 1.24
C GLU A 262 11.01 11.87 1.58
N TYR A 263 11.37 11.91 2.87
CA TYR A 263 12.66 12.44 3.32
C TYR A 263 13.87 11.67 2.74
N PHE A 264 13.71 10.36 2.51
CA PHE A 264 14.77 9.51 1.97
C PHE A 264 14.80 9.42 0.44
N THR A 265 13.74 9.82 -0.25
CA THR A 265 13.64 9.68 -1.71
C THR A 265 13.59 11.00 -2.45
N SER A 266 12.98 12.06 -1.90
CA SER A 266 12.90 13.36 -2.57
C SER A 266 14.24 14.08 -2.62
N HIS A 267 14.54 14.65 -3.79
CA HIS A 267 15.72 15.49 -4.05
C HIS A 267 15.67 16.84 -3.30
N SER A 268 14.55 17.18 -2.67
CA SER A 268 14.41 18.33 -1.76
C SER A 268 15.21 18.17 -0.47
N TYR A 269 15.56 16.93 -0.09
CA TYR A 269 16.18 16.59 1.18
C TYR A 269 17.66 16.21 1.07
N VAL A 270 18.34 16.28 2.20
CA VAL A 270 19.77 15.99 2.34
C VAL A 270 20.15 14.58 1.86
N PRO A 271 19.42 13.49 2.21
CA PRO A 271 19.88 12.14 1.88
C PRO A 271 20.01 11.88 0.37
N THR A 272 19.02 12.29 -0.43
CA THR A 272 19.06 12.16 -1.89
C THR A 272 20.11 13.08 -2.53
N ARG A 273 20.30 14.29 -1.99
CA ARG A 273 21.34 15.23 -2.47
C ARG A 273 22.75 14.71 -2.17
N GLU A 274 22.96 14.10 -1.01
CA GLU A 274 24.23 13.45 -0.66
C GLU A 274 24.53 12.30 -1.63
N LEU A 275 23.53 11.46 -1.92
CA LEU A 275 23.66 10.37 -2.89
C LEU A 275 24.01 10.87 -4.30
N ALA A 276 23.34 11.92 -4.78
CA ALA A 276 23.67 12.57 -6.05
C ALA A 276 25.09 13.17 -6.05
N SER A 277 25.52 13.76 -4.92
CA SER A 277 26.88 14.29 -4.79
C SER A 277 27.96 13.20 -4.85
N ALA A 278 27.62 11.96 -4.46
CA ALA A 278 28.51 10.81 -4.49
C ALA A 278 28.93 10.40 -5.91
N CYS A 279 28.14 10.78 -6.93
CA CYS A 279 28.47 10.54 -8.34
C CYS A 279 29.82 11.18 -8.74
N LYS A 280 30.28 12.22 -8.04
CA LYS A 280 31.60 12.84 -8.25
C LYS A 280 32.77 11.86 -8.02
N PHE A 281 32.55 10.79 -7.25
CA PHE A 281 33.55 9.77 -6.95
C PHE A 281 33.38 8.49 -7.79
N GLY A 282 32.43 8.48 -8.73
CA GLY A 282 32.16 7.36 -9.65
C GLY A 282 31.05 6.41 -9.20
N THR A 283 30.65 5.54 -10.13
CA THR A 283 29.48 4.64 -10.00
C THR A 283 29.55 3.72 -8.78
N ALA A 284 30.72 3.17 -8.47
CA ALA A 284 30.87 2.24 -7.34
C ALA A 284 30.55 2.91 -6.00
N VAL A 285 30.99 4.16 -5.79
CA VAL A 285 30.73 4.91 -4.56
C VAL A 285 29.25 5.24 -4.45
N ASN A 286 28.62 5.65 -5.56
CA ASN A 286 27.19 5.93 -5.60
C ASN A 286 26.35 4.69 -5.25
N ILE A 287 26.66 3.50 -5.82
CA ILE A 287 25.96 2.24 -5.47
C ILE A 287 26.11 1.91 -3.98
N ILE A 288 27.32 2.02 -3.41
CA ILE A 288 27.56 1.75 -1.99
C ILE A 288 26.72 2.67 -1.09
N GLN A 289 26.69 3.96 -1.40
CA GLN A 289 25.91 4.91 -0.63
C GLN A 289 24.40 4.72 -0.82
N GLY A 290 23.95 4.35 -2.02
CA GLY A 290 22.55 4.03 -2.30
C GLY A 290 22.06 2.81 -1.51
N LEU A 291 22.86 1.75 -1.44
CA LEU A 291 22.55 0.58 -0.59
C LEU A 291 22.47 0.97 0.89
N ALA A 292 23.43 1.75 1.38
CA ALA A 292 23.44 2.23 2.76
C ALA A 292 22.22 3.13 3.07
N LEU A 293 21.81 3.98 2.12
CA LEU A 293 20.62 4.82 2.22
C LEU A 293 19.35 3.96 2.38
N GLY A 294 19.20 2.93 1.53
CA GLY A 294 18.08 1.99 1.61
C GLY A 294 18.04 1.20 2.92
N TYR A 295 19.20 0.76 3.43
CA TYR A 295 19.27 0.09 4.74
C TYR A 295 18.92 1.02 5.90
N LYS A 296 19.26 2.32 5.79
CA LYS A 296 18.95 3.31 6.81
C LYS A 296 17.47 3.71 6.81
N SER A 297 16.83 3.76 5.64
CA SER A 297 15.45 4.24 5.49
C SER A 297 14.42 3.36 6.20
N CYS A 298 14.71 2.07 6.43
CA CYS A 298 13.79 1.14 7.08
C CYS A 298 13.66 1.31 8.61
N ILE A 299 14.59 2.02 9.25
CA ILE A 299 14.66 2.10 10.73
C ILE A 299 13.37 2.68 11.33
N VAL A 300 12.95 3.87 10.89
CA VAL A 300 11.76 4.53 11.46
C VAL A 300 10.47 3.78 11.09
N PRO A 301 10.23 3.34 9.83
CA PRO A 301 9.07 2.52 9.50
C PRO A 301 8.93 1.28 10.39
N VAL A 302 10.02 0.56 10.68
CA VAL A 302 9.97 -0.63 11.54
C VAL A 302 9.55 -0.28 12.98
N PHE A 303 10.05 0.83 13.55
CA PHE A 303 9.61 1.29 14.87
C PHE A 303 8.14 1.69 14.90
N VAL A 304 7.66 2.35 13.85
CA VAL A 304 6.25 2.74 13.71
C VAL A 304 5.35 1.51 13.65
N LEU A 305 5.68 0.53 12.81
CA LEU A 305 4.94 -0.73 12.69
C LEU A 305 4.97 -1.52 14.00
N SER A 306 6.12 -1.62 14.66
CA SER A 306 6.25 -2.31 15.96
C SER A 306 5.38 -1.67 17.03
N SER A 307 5.30 -0.33 17.04
CA SER A 307 4.46 0.41 17.98
C SER A 307 2.98 0.22 17.69
N ALA A 308 2.58 0.25 16.41
CA ALA A 308 1.21 -0.01 15.98
C ALA A 308 0.77 -1.44 16.33
N ILE A 309 1.62 -2.44 16.08
CA ILE A 309 1.38 -3.83 16.47
C ILE A 309 1.20 -3.93 17.98
N TYR A 310 2.15 -3.41 18.75
CA TYR A 310 2.12 -3.55 20.21
C TYR A 310 0.87 -2.89 20.81
N VAL A 311 0.58 -1.64 20.48
CA VAL A 311 -0.57 -0.92 21.04
C VAL A 311 -1.88 -1.60 20.62
N SER A 312 -2.04 -1.90 19.33
CA SER A 312 -3.29 -2.49 18.83
C SER A 312 -3.54 -3.89 19.37
N PHE A 313 -2.49 -4.71 19.51
CA PHE A 313 -2.59 -6.03 20.13
C PHE A 313 -3.04 -5.92 21.60
N GLN A 314 -2.50 -4.98 22.37
CA GLN A 314 -2.89 -4.83 23.79
C GLN A 314 -4.35 -4.37 23.96
N LEU A 315 -4.90 -3.64 22.99
CA LEU A 315 -6.25 -3.10 23.05
C LEU A 315 -7.31 -4.11 22.58
N CYS A 316 -7.11 -4.69 21.39
CA CYS A 316 -8.09 -5.57 20.74
C CYS A 316 -7.47 -6.83 20.10
N ASP A 317 -6.28 -7.26 20.55
CA ASP A 317 -5.57 -8.43 20.02
C ASP A 317 -5.43 -8.34 18.48
N LEU A 318 -5.52 -9.46 17.75
CA LEU A 318 -5.43 -9.50 16.29
C LEU A 318 -6.46 -8.61 15.59
N TYR A 319 -7.67 -8.47 16.14
CA TYR A 319 -8.67 -7.59 15.55
C TYR A 319 -8.19 -6.14 15.56
N GLY A 320 -7.52 -5.73 16.64
CA GLY A 320 -6.85 -4.43 16.71
C GLY A 320 -5.78 -4.27 15.63
N ILE A 321 -4.96 -5.29 15.41
CA ILE A 321 -3.93 -5.25 14.35
C ILE A 321 -4.57 -5.16 12.96
N ALA A 322 -5.63 -5.92 12.70
CA ALA A 322 -6.38 -5.86 11.45
C ALA A 322 -6.99 -4.46 11.23
N LEU A 323 -7.56 -3.86 12.28
CA LEU A 323 -8.06 -2.48 12.24
C LEU A 323 -6.93 -1.46 12.03
N ALA A 324 -5.72 -1.69 12.54
CA ALA A 324 -4.56 -0.85 12.27
C ALA A 324 -4.11 -0.99 10.79
N ALA A 325 -4.08 -2.19 10.24
CA ALA A 325 -3.80 -2.40 8.80
C ALA A 325 -4.81 -1.62 7.94
N LEU A 326 -6.09 -1.76 8.26
CA LEU A 326 -7.16 -1.06 7.57
C LEU A 326 -7.12 0.47 7.78
N GLY A 327 -6.77 0.91 8.99
CA GLY A 327 -6.58 2.32 9.30
C GLY A 327 -5.47 2.97 8.46
N MET A 328 -4.39 2.24 8.20
CA MET A 328 -3.32 2.68 7.29
C MET A 328 -3.83 2.81 5.85
N LEU A 329 -4.77 1.94 5.44
CA LEU A 329 -5.39 1.95 4.11
C LEU A 329 -6.71 2.76 4.07
N ALA A 330 -7.11 3.42 5.16
CA ALA A 330 -8.36 4.17 5.22
C ALA A 330 -8.37 5.35 4.23
N THR A 331 -7.19 5.86 3.87
CA THR A 331 -7.01 6.91 2.88
C THR A 331 -6.40 6.39 1.58
N LEU A 332 -6.59 5.09 1.27
CA LEU A 332 -5.98 4.43 0.12
C LEU A 332 -6.33 5.11 -1.21
N SER A 333 -7.54 5.64 -1.37
CA SER A 333 -7.89 6.37 -2.60
C SER A 333 -6.96 7.55 -2.85
N CYS A 334 -6.56 8.29 -1.80
CA CYS A 334 -5.57 9.35 -1.93
C CYS A 334 -4.19 8.79 -2.24
N GLY A 335 -3.79 7.69 -1.59
CA GLY A 335 -2.51 7.01 -1.86
C GLY A 335 -2.38 6.60 -3.34
N LEU A 336 -3.40 5.94 -3.88
CA LEU A 336 -3.48 5.57 -5.29
C LEU A 336 -3.49 6.79 -6.22
N THR A 337 -4.16 7.87 -5.83
CA THR A 337 -4.18 9.10 -6.63
C THR A 337 -2.80 9.69 -6.80
N ILE A 338 -2.03 9.80 -5.70
CA ILE A 338 -0.69 10.39 -5.75
C ILE A 338 0.35 9.44 -6.34
N ASP A 339 0.17 8.13 -6.18
CA ASP A 339 1.02 7.10 -6.79
C ASP A 339 0.79 7.05 -8.30
N GLY A 340 -0.47 6.92 -8.74
CA GLY A 340 -0.85 6.92 -10.15
C GLY A 340 -0.57 8.25 -10.89
N PHE A 341 -0.41 9.36 -10.16
CA PHE A 341 0.07 10.62 -10.73
C PHE A 341 1.49 10.49 -11.33
N GLY A 342 2.35 9.65 -10.75
CA GLY A 342 3.75 9.51 -11.18
C GLY A 342 3.88 8.95 -12.59
N PRO A 343 3.44 7.71 -12.86
CA PRO A 343 3.55 7.11 -14.21
C PRO A 343 2.84 7.90 -15.30
N ILE A 344 1.77 8.64 -14.98
CA ILE A 344 1.11 9.54 -15.93
C ILE A 344 2.01 10.73 -16.29
N SER A 345 2.74 11.25 -15.31
CA SER A 345 3.68 12.37 -15.52
C SER A 345 4.93 11.91 -16.27
N ASP A 346 5.39 10.70 -15.99
CA ASP A 346 6.51 10.03 -16.66
C ASP A 346 6.22 9.85 -18.16
N ASN A 347 5.10 9.17 -18.49
CA ASN A 347 4.64 9.04 -19.88
C ASN A 347 4.39 10.38 -20.57
N ALA A 348 3.96 11.41 -19.84
CA ALA A 348 3.82 12.75 -20.42
C ALA A 348 5.18 13.34 -20.83
N GLY A 349 6.24 13.05 -20.07
CA GLY A 349 7.62 13.40 -20.42
C GLY A 349 8.13 12.63 -21.63
N GLY A 350 7.94 11.30 -21.66
CA GLY A 350 8.33 10.48 -22.80
C GLY A 350 7.60 10.86 -24.10
N ILE A 351 6.29 11.14 -24.02
CA ILE A 351 5.53 11.68 -25.17
C ILE A 351 6.05 13.05 -25.59
N ALA A 352 6.45 13.90 -24.65
CA ALA A 352 6.95 15.23 -24.97
C ALA A 352 8.28 15.18 -25.74
N GLU A 353 9.17 14.27 -25.34
CA GLU A 353 10.44 14.04 -26.03
C GLU A 353 10.21 13.41 -27.42
N MET A 354 9.43 12.33 -27.49
CA MET A 354 9.15 11.63 -28.75
C MET A 354 8.41 12.51 -29.77
N ALA A 355 7.63 13.48 -29.32
CA ALA A 355 6.95 14.45 -30.18
C ALA A 355 7.80 15.69 -30.50
N GLU A 356 9.06 15.72 -30.05
CA GLU A 356 10.02 16.81 -30.25
C GLU A 356 9.47 18.17 -29.77
N PHE A 357 8.73 18.19 -28.66
CA PHE A 357 8.26 19.45 -28.07
C PHE A 357 9.42 20.26 -27.48
N GLY A 358 9.20 21.55 -27.26
CA GLY A 358 10.24 22.44 -26.72
C GLY A 358 10.66 22.08 -25.29
N PRO A 359 11.88 22.45 -24.88
CA PRO A 359 12.48 22.04 -23.59
C PRO A 359 11.73 22.57 -22.35
N GLU A 360 10.86 23.57 -22.50
CA GLU A 360 9.97 24.03 -21.43
C GLU A 360 8.95 22.95 -21.02
N VAL A 361 8.45 22.17 -22.00
CA VAL A 361 7.49 21.09 -21.75
C VAL A 361 8.18 19.96 -21.00
N ARG A 362 9.35 19.50 -21.49
CA ARG A 362 10.15 18.46 -20.84
C ARG A 362 10.55 18.85 -19.42
N ARG A 363 11.03 20.08 -19.19
CA ARG A 363 11.32 20.59 -17.84
C ARG A 363 10.10 20.54 -16.91
N THR A 364 8.91 20.82 -17.43
CA THR A 364 7.67 20.78 -16.64
C THR A 364 7.32 19.33 -16.28
N THR A 365 7.40 18.41 -17.23
CA THR A 365 7.11 16.98 -17.01
C THR A 365 8.15 16.34 -16.09
N ASP A 366 9.43 16.66 -16.22
CA ASP A 366 10.51 16.11 -15.37
C ASP A 366 10.32 16.52 -13.90
N ALA A 367 9.84 17.74 -13.65
CA ALA A 367 9.52 18.17 -12.29
C ALA A 367 8.30 17.44 -11.71
N LEU A 368 7.31 17.10 -12.54
CA LEU A 368 6.16 16.30 -12.13
C LEU A 368 6.58 14.85 -11.88
N ASP A 369 7.40 14.28 -12.76
CA ASP A 369 7.95 12.92 -12.63
C ASP A 369 8.85 12.78 -11.40
N ALA A 370 9.74 13.74 -11.12
CA ALA A 370 10.56 13.72 -9.92
C ALA A 370 9.72 13.63 -8.62
N ALA A 371 8.55 14.29 -8.60
CA ALA A 371 7.59 14.15 -7.50
C ALA A 371 6.86 12.80 -7.55
N GLY A 372 6.55 12.29 -8.75
CA GLY A 372 6.00 10.95 -9.01
C GLY A 372 6.87 9.83 -8.47
N ASN A 373 8.18 9.91 -8.69
CA ASN A 373 9.17 8.97 -8.13
C ASN A 373 9.11 8.92 -6.59
N THR A 374 8.88 10.07 -5.96
CA THR A 374 8.70 10.16 -4.51
C THR A 374 7.38 9.54 -4.06
N THR A 375 6.27 9.82 -4.76
CA THR A 375 4.95 9.26 -4.40
C THR A 375 4.84 7.76 -4.66
N ALA A 376 5.50 7.23 -5.69
CA ALA A 376 5.62 5.79 -5.94
C ALA A 376 6.35 5.07 -4.79
N ALA A 377 7.40 5.69 -4.24
CA ALA A 377 8.08 5.16 -3.05
C ALA A 377 7.16 5.20 -1.82
N ILE A 378 6.41 6.29 -1.63
CA ILE A 378 5.42 6.42 -0.56
C ILE A 378 4.36 5.31 -0.68
N GLY A 379 3.81 5.08 -1.87
CA GLY A 379 2.84 4.02 -2.15
C GLY A 379 3.37 2.63 -1.79
N LYS A 380 4.62 2.32 -2.16
CA LYS A 380 5.33 1.09 -1.73
C LYS A 380 5.44 1.00 -0.20
N GLY A 381 5.71 2.11 0.48
CA GLY A 381 5.75 2.18 1.95
C GLY A 381 4.40 1.84 2.60
N PHE A 382 3.29 2.34 2.07
CA PHE A 382 1.93 2.00 2.52
C PHE A 382 1.59 0.52 2.27
N ALA A 383 1.94 0.00 1.08
CA ALA A 383 1.75 -1.41 0.74
C ALA A 383 2.51 -2.31 1.72
N ILE A 384 3.80 -2.06 1.95
CA ILE A 384 4.64 -2.86 2.87
C ILE A 384 4.13 -2.74 4.32
N GLY A 385 3.80 -1.54 4.78
CA GLY A 385 3.34 -1.30 6.14
C GLY A 385 2.02 -2.01 6.45
N SER A 386 1.05 -1.90 5.54
CA SER A 386 -0.24 -2.58 5.68
C SER A 386 -0.11 -4.09 5.53
N ALA A 387 0.71 -4.56 4.58
CA ALA A 387 1.03 -5.98 4.39
C ALA A 387 1.62 -6.61 5.66
N ALA A 388 2.52 -5.92 6.36
CA ALA A 388 3.09 -6.41 7.61
C ALA A 388 2.03 -6.55 8.72
N LEU A 389 1.13 -5.57 8.85
CA LEU A 389 0.06 -5.60 9.84
C LEU A 389 -0.98 -6.68 9.51
N VAL A 390 -1.46 -6.76 8.27
CA VAL A 390 -2.46 -7.75 7.87
C VAL A 390 -1.89 -9.17 7.90
N SER A 391 -0.63 -9.38 7.51
CA SER A 391 0.01 -10.70 7.58
C SER A 391 0.06 -11.21 9.01
N LEU A 392 0.31 -10.34 10.00
CA LEU A 392 0.27 -10.71 11.40
C LEU A 392 -1.15 -11.03 11.88
N ALA A 393 -2.15 -10.26 11.45
CA ALA A 393 -3.55 -10.53 11.78
C ALA A 393 -4.03 -11.87 11.19
N LEU A 394 -3.74 -12.12 9.90
CA LEU A 394 -4.05 -13.37 9.20
C LEU A 394 -3.29 -14.56 9.78
N TYR A 395 -2.02 -14.38 10.16
CA TYR A 395 -1.26 -15.40 10.85
C TYR A 395 -1.92 -15.81 12.17
N GLY A 396 -2.37 -14.82 12.95
CA GLY A 396 -3.11 -15.10 14.16
C GLY A 396 -4.46 -15.78 13.89
N ALA A 397 -5.21 -15.35 12.87
CA ALA A 397 -6.45 -15.99 12.46
C ALA A 397 -6.22 -17.45 12.03
N PHE A 398 -5.13 -17.72 11.33
CA PHE A 398 -4.71 -19.08 10.96
C PHE A 398 -4.42 -19.95 12.18
N VAL A 399 -3.75 -19.41 13.21
CA VAL A 399 -3.48 -20.12 14.48
C VAL A 399 -4.78 -20.46 15.22
N VAL A 400 -5.72 -19.50 15.29
CA VAL A 400 -7.06 -19.71 15.87
C VAL A 400 -7.82 -20.78 15.10
N ARG A 401 -7.80 -20.74 13.76
CA ARG A 401 -8.50 -21.70 12.91
C ARG A 401 -7.99 -23.13 13.04
N LEU A 402 -6.67 -23.28 13.15
CA LEU A 402 -6.05 -24.58 13.41
C LEU A 402 -6.31 -25.10 14.83
N ARG A 403 -6.97 -24.30 15.69
CA ARG A 403 -7.23 -24.61 17.10
C ARG A 403 -5.95 -25.00 17.83
N VAL A 404 -4.84 -24.32 17.52
CA VAL A 404 -3.56 -24.55 18.19
C VAL A 404 -3.65 -24.01 19.62
N LYS A 405 -4.02 -24.90 20.54
CA LYS A 405 -4.32 -24.58 21.96
C LYS A 405 -3.10 -24.27 22.82
N THR A 406 -1.89 -24.25 22.27
CA THR A 406 -0.64 -23.98 23.00
C THR A 406 0.06 -22.72 22.53
N GLY A 407 -0.52 -22.00 21.55
CA GLY A 407 0.17 -20.95 20.82
C GLY A 407 1.34 -21.48 19.98
N VAL A 408 2.06 -20.57 19.32
CA VAL A 408 3.21 -20.91 18.48
C VAL A 408 4.49 -20.70 19.28
N ASN A 409 5.14 -21.80 19.65
CA ASN A 409 6.41 -21.76 20.38
C ASN A 409 7.59 -21.73 19.41
N ILE A 410 8.28 -20.58 19.36
CA ILE A 410 9.46 -20.38 18.51
C ILE A 410 10.63 -21.32 18.91
N LEU A 411 10.68 -21.81 20.17
CA LEU A 411 11.71 -22.74 20.62
C LEU A 411 11.46 -24.20 20.18
N GLU A 412 10.32 -24.50 19.57
CA GLU A 412 10.06 -25.82 19.01
C GLU A 412 10.93 -26.03 17.75
N PRO A 413 11.66 -27.15 17.62
CA PRO A 413 12.59 -27.36 16.51
C PRO A 413 11.96 -27.22 15.13
N VAL A 414 10.73 -27.72 14.94
CA VAL A 414 10.00 -27.63 13.67
C VAL A 414 9.65 -26.17 13.38
N THR A 415 9.05 -25.47 14.35
CA THR A 415 8.70 -24.05 14.23
C THR A 415 9.91 -23.19 13.89
N PHE A 416 11.03 -23.37 14.60
CA PHE A 416 12.24 -22.60 14.34
C PHE A 416 12.88 -22.90 12.99
N ALA A 417 12.91 -24.18 12.57
CA ALA A 417 13.43 -24.57 11.27
C ALA A 417 12.63 -23.94 10.13
N PHE A 418 11.29 -23.97 10.20
CA PHE A 418 10.43 -23.34 9.20
C PHE A 418 10.43 -21.81 9.29
N LEU A 419 10.70 -21.21 10.46
CA LEU A 419 10.93 -19.78 10.58
C LEU A 419 12.17 -19.34 9.78
N ILE A 420 13.29 -20.07 9.89
CA ILE A 420 14.51 -19.79 9.11
C ILE A 420 14.24 -19.93 7.61
N ILE A 421 13.54 -21.00 7.20
CA ILE A 421 13.16 -21.20 5.78
C ILE A 421 12.28 -20.02 5.31
N GLY A 422 11.29 -19.62 6.10
CA GLY A 422 10.41 -18.48 5.81
C GLY A 422 11.18 -17.17 5.66
N CYS A 423 12.14 -16.88 6.52
CA CYS A 423 13.00 -15.69 6.40
C CYS A 423 13.87 -15.67 5.13
N MET A 424 14.19 -16.84 4.57
CA MET A 424 14.97 -16.96 3.33
C MET A 424 14.12 -16.76 2.07
N VAL A 425 12.81 -17.08 2.10
CA VAL A 425 11.91 -16.99 0.93
C VAL A 425 11.95 -15.63 0.23
N PRO A 426 11.90 -14.46 0.91
CA PRO A 426 12.01 -13.15 0.25
C PRO A 426 13.33 -12.96 -0.51
N TYR A 427 14.44 -13.49 -0.01
CA TYR A 427 15.75 -13.43 -0.69
C TYR A 427 15.76 -14.31 -1.93
N TRP A 428 15.20 -15.52 -1.85
CA TRP A 428 15.08 -16.40 -3.00
C TRP A 428 14.20 -15.77 -4.08
N PHE A 429 13.05 -15.20 -3.69
CA PHE A 429 12.16 -14.49 -4.60
C PHE A 429 12.87 -13.30 -5.28
N ALA A 430 13.57 -12.47 -4.52
CA ALA A 430 14.36 -11.35 -5.05
C ALA A 430 15.44 -11.83 -6.05
N ALA A 431 16.11 -12.95 -5.77
CA ALA A 431 17.10 -13.50 -6.69
C ALA A 431 16.48 -13.95 -8.03
N LEU A 432 15.28 -14.54 -7.99
CA LEU A 432 14.56 -14.94 -9.21
C LEU A 432 14.14 -13.73 -10.04
N THR A 433 13.56 -12.70 -9.42
CA THR A 433 13.08 -11.51 -10.12
C THR A 433 14.24 -10.67 -10.67
N MET A 434 15.27 -10.40 -9.87
CA MET A 434 16.47 -9.67 -10.32
C MET A 434 17.19 -10.37 -11.47
N LYS A 435 17.34 -11.70 -11.40
CA LYS A 435 17.94 -12.47 -12.50
C LYS A 435 17.10 -12.41 -13.77
N SER A 436 15.77 -12.41 -13.64
CA SER A 436 14.85 -12.33 -14.79
C SER A 436 14.96 -10.98 -15.49
N VAL A 437 14.95 -9.88 -14.73
CA VAL A 437 15.18 -8.53 -15.26
C VAL A 437 16.57 -8.44 -15.91
N GLY A 438 17.62 -8.90 -15.24
CA GLY A 438 18.98 -8.84 -15.79
C GLY A 438 19.15 -9.61 -17.10
N LYS A 439 18.46 -10.75 -17.26
CA LYS A 439 18.45 -11.49 -18.53
C LYS A 439 17.73 -10.69 -19.63
N ALA A 440 16.52 -10.22 -19.35
CA ALA A 440 15.70 -9.50 -20.34
C ALA A 440 16.33 -8.15 -20.73
N ALA A 441 16.86 -7.39 -19.77
CA ALA A 441 17.60 -6.16 -20.03
C ALA A 441 18.86 -6.43 -20.86
N GLY A 442 19.57 -7.54 -20.62
CA GLY A 442 20.73 -7.93 -21.43
C GLY A 442 20.37 -8.22 -22.90
N GLU A 443 19.22 -8.84 -23.14
CA GLU A 443 18.67 -9.04 -24.49
C GLU A 443 18.24 -7.71 -25.11
N MET A 444 17.59 -6.82 -24.36
CA MET A 444 17.20 -5.48 -24.82
C MET A 444 18.41 -4.64 -25.23
N VAL A 445 19.45 -4.62 -24.40
CA VAL A 445 20.71 -3.91 -24.69
C VAL A 445 21.37 -4.42 -25.97
N ALA A 446 21.24 -5.72 -26.28
CA ALA A 446 21.79 -6.29 -27.50
C ALA A 446 20.96 -5.95 -28.75
N GLU A 447 19.66 -5.76 -28.61
CA GLU A 447 18.75 -5.37 -29.70
C GLU A 447 18.83 -3.87 -30.03
N VAL A 448 19.02 -3.02 -29.01
CA VAL A 448 19.10 -1.56 -29.19
C VAL A 448 20.46 -1.12 -29.77
N LYS A 449 21.53 -1.90 -29.55
CA LYS A 449 22.88 -1.65 -30.09
C LYS A 449 23.02 -2.07 -31.55
#